data_AF-A0A6L4WRB6-F1
#
_entry.id   AF-A0A6L4WRB6-F1
#
_cell.length_a   1.000
_cell.length_b   1.000
_cell.length_c   1.000
_cell.angle_alpha   90.00
_cell.angle_beta   90.00
_cell.angle_gamma   90.00
#
_symmetry.space_group_name_H-M   'P 1'
#
loop_
_entity.id
_entity.type
_entity.pdbx_description
1 polymer ?
#
loop_
_entity_poly.entity_id
_entity_poly.type
_entity_poly.pdbx_seq_one_letter_code
_entity_poly.pdbx_strand_id
1 'polypeptide(L)'
;MKKLIVLLSLLFTIASGASFTEDLNTANDLYKQKKQKEAKEYYIKASKNNSAQAHFKLAYQYVVDKETAIYHYSKAAKLGHSKALFYTLEELFFRANDLLLSDPKKALEVYNIAKNNNSEITFYDEKDSIRILKMAAEVPLFRAEEFIKQYQLEKDEDFKNDGYYIWKLAEKASRGEIFKNSNPELVLQLIIKGAFVPAEVKSAVSDYYDIWKNNKELVEFDICNYVTSTYGMSLCAKRQEEAENNKIEKELSLLL
;
A
#
# COMPACT_ATOMS: atom_id res chain seq x y z
N MET A 1 43.09 -41.58 -46.67
CA MET A 1 43.43 -40.98 -45.36
C MET A 1 42.28 -40.06 -44.94
N LYS A 2 41.30 -40.59 -44.19
CA LYS A 2 40.15 -39.82 -43.66
C LYS A 2 40.51 -39.34 -42.26
N LYS A 3 40.61 -38.02 -42.06
CA LYS A 3 40.78 -37.41 -40.73
C LYS A 3 39.41 -37.39 -40.04
N LEU A 4 39.28 -38.14 -38.96
CA LEU A 4 38.12 -38.15 -38.08
C LEU A 4 38.26 -36.95 -37.13
N ILE A 5 37.45 -35.91 -37.33
CA ILE A 5 37.34 -34.80 -36.38
C ILE A 5 36.35 -35.24 -35.30
N VAL A 6 36.86 -35.54 -34.11
CA VAL A 6 36.04 -35.80 -32.92
C VAL A 6 35.69 -34.44 -32.31
N LEU A 7 34.44 -34.01 -32.49
CA LEU A 7 33.88 -32.87 -31.75
C LEU A 7 33.64 -33.33 -30.30
N LEU A 8 34.51 -32.91 -29.39
CA LEU A 8 34.31 -33.08 -27.95
C LEU A 8 33.32 -32.00 -27.48
N SER A 9 32.02 -32.33 -27.49
CA SER A 9 31.00 -31.47 -26.88
C SER A 9 31.18 -31.50 -25.36
N LEU A 10 31.81 -30.45 -24.81
CA LEU A 10 31.78 -30.15 -23.39
C LEU A 10 30.31 -29.94 -22.98
N LEU A 11 29.74 -30.96 -22.33
CA LEU A 11 28.55 -30.80 -21.51
C LEU A 11 28.94 -29.92 -20.31
N PHE A 12 28.67 -28.62 -20.42
CA PHE A 12 28.54 -27.77 -19.24
C PHE A 12 27.37 -28.32 -18.43
N THR A 13 27.68 -29.16 -17.43
CA THR A 13 26.77 -29.39 -16.32
C THR A 13 26.63 -28.04 -15.61
N ILE A 14 25.57 -27.31 -15.96
CA ILE A 14 25.04 -26.27 -15.08
C ILE A 14 24.78 -27.00 -13.77
N ALA A 15 25.59 -26.71 -12.75
CA ALA A 15 25.27 -27.07 -11.39
C ALA A 15 23.88 -26.48 -11.13
N SER A 16 22.85 -27.33 -11.23
CA SER A 16 21.47 -26.97 -10.98
C SER A 16 21.44 -26.31 -9.61
N GLY A 17 21.09 -25.02 -9.57
CA GLY A 17 21.02 -24.25 -8.35
C GLY A 17 20.28 -25.04 -7.28
N ALA A 18 20.80 -25.03 -6.05
CA ALA A 18 20.17 -25.67 -4.92
C ALA A 18 18.67 -25.32 -4.91
N SER A 19 17.83 -26.30 -5.23
CA SER A 19 16.40 -26.10 -5.31
C SER A 19 15.92 -25.70 -3.92
N PHE A 20 15.28 -24.54 -3.80
CA PHE A 20 14.73 -24.07 -2.52
C PHE A 20 13.70 -25.06 -1.92
N THR A 21 13.28 -26.08 -2.67
CA THR A 21 12.31 -27.10 -2.27
C THR A 21 12.70 -27.81 -0.96
N GLU A 22 13.97 -28.19 -0.79
CA GLU A 22 14.40 -28.90 0.43
C GLU A 22 14.31 -27.99 1.67
N ASP A 23 14.86 -26.77 1.57
CA ASP A 23 14.76 -25.78 2.64
C ASP A 23 13.30 -25.43 2.95
N LEU A 24 12.46 -25.26 1.92
CA LEU A 24 11.04 -24.92 2.07
C LEU A 24 10.26 -26.06 2.75
N ASN A 25 10.49 -27.31 2.35
CA ASN A 25 9.84 -28.48 2.94
C ASN A 25 10.26 -28.63 4.40
N THR A 26 11.56 -28.51 4.69
CA THR A 26 12.11 -28.52 6.05
C THR A 26 11.49 -27.42 6.91
N ALA A 27 11.39 -26.20 6.38
CA ALA A 27 10.73 -25.08 7.06
C ALA A 27 9.26 -25.39 7.39
N ASN A 28 8.52 -25.90 6.41
CA ASN A 28 7.10 -26.26 6.59
C ASN A 28 6.91 -27.34 7.66
N ASP A 29 7.77 -28.35 7.70
CA ASP A 29 7.66 -29.45 8.67
C ASP A 29 8.06 -29.02 10.09
N LEU A 30 9.13 -28.23 10.22
CA LEU A 30 9.50 -27.61 11.49
C LEU A 30 8.38 -26.70 12.01
N TYR A 31 7.74 -25.94 11.12
CA TYR A 31 6.60 -25.07 11.49
C TYR A 31 5.43 -25.89 12.02
N LYS A 32 5.06 -27.00 11.35
CA LYS A 32 4.01 -27.93 11.82
C LYS A 32 4.35 -28.55 13.19
N GLN A 33 5.62 -28.83 13.44
CA GLN A 33 6.13 -29.32 14.72
C GLN A 33 6.24 -28.23 15.81
N LYS A 34 5.74 -27.00 15.55
CA LYS A 34 5.82 -25.84 16.45
C LYS A 34 7.26 -25.36 16.73
N LYS A 35 8.24 -25.76 15.92
CA LYS A 35 9.64 -25.29 15.99
C LYS A 35 9.81 -24.00 15.19
N GLN A 36 9.12 -22.94 15.60
CA GLN A 36 8.97 -21.71 14.80
C GLN A 36 10.29 -21.00 14.50
N LYS A 37 11.25 -20.99 15.44
CA LYS A 37 12.56 -20.34 15.26
C LYS A 37 13.38 -21.06 14.19
N GLU A 38 13.51 -22.37 14.28
CA GLU A 38 14.20 -23.20 13.29
C GLU A 38 13.52 -23.11 11.92
N ALA A 39 12.19 -23.17 11.87
CA ALA A 39 11.44 -22.98 10.63
C ALA A 39 11.75 -21.63 9.95
N LYS A 40 11.91 -20.56 10.74
CA LYS A 40 12.23 -19.22 10.23
C LYS A 40 13.56 -19.22 9.51
N GLU A 41 14.57 -19.87 10.07
CA GLU A 41 15.90 -19.95 9.47
C GLU A 41 15.87 -20.65 8.11
N TYR A 42 15.11 -21.74 7.99
CA TYR A 42 14.93 -22.44 6.71
C TYR A 42 14.08 -21.64 5.71
N TYR A 43 13.04 -20.93 6.14
CA TYR A 43 12.35 -19.98 5.24
C TYR A 43 13.30 -18.88 4.75
N ILE A 44 14.21 -18.37 5.60
CA ILE A 44 15.24 -17.40 5.17
C ILE A 44 16.15 -18.03 4.10
N LYS A 45 16.64 -19.26 4.29
CA LYS A 45 17.45 -19.96 3.28
C LYS A 45 16.70 -20.14 1.96
N ALA A 46 15.48 -20.66 2.01
CA ALA A 46 14.62 -20.84 0.83
C ALA A 46 14.33 -19.50 0.12
N SER A 47 14.11 -18.42 0.86
CA SER A 47 13.88 -17.09 0.29
C SER A 47 15.10 -16.53 -0.46
N LYS A 48 16.32 -16.75 0.06
CA LYS A 48 17.57 -16.39 -0.63
C LYS A 48 17.74 -17.10 -1.97
N ASN A 49 17.11 -18.26 -2.13
CA ASN A 49 17.05 -19.05 -3.36
C ASN A 49 15.75 -18.82 -4.16
N ASN A 50 15.11 -17.64 -4.03
CA ASN A 50 13.92 -17.23 -4.78
C ASN A 50 12.65 -18.07 -4.54
N SER A 51 12.47 -18.66 -3.35
CA SER A 51 11.18 -19.25 -2.98
C SER A 51 10.13 -18.16 -2.70
N ALA A 52 9.18 -18.00 -3.62
CA ALA A 52 8.05 -17.07 -3.45
C ALA A 52 7.23 -17.41 -2.19
N GLN A 53 7.02 -18.70 -1.93
CA GLN A 53 6.30 -19.17 -0.75
C GLN A 53 7.06 -18.86 0.54
N ALA A 54 8.39 -19.02 0.57
CA ALA A 54 9.16 -18.68 1.76
C ALA A 54 9.13 -17.18 2.05
N HIS A 55 9.26 -16.33 1.02
CA HIS A 55 9.07 -14.89 1.18
C HIS A 55 7.69 -14.56 1.77
N PHE A 56 6.61 -15.13 1.21
CA PHE A 56 5.26 -14.92 1.74
C PHE A 56 5.13 -15.38 3.20
N LYS A 57 5.68 -16.55 3.55
CA LYS A 57 5.64 -17.10 4.92
C LYS A 57 6.38 -16.21 5.92
N LEU A 58 7.52 -15.63 5.53
CA LEU A 58 8.28 -14.71 6.40
C LEU A 58 7.48 -13.46 6.77
N ALA A 59 6.75 -12.86 5.81
CA ALA A 59 5.90 -11.70 6.09
C ALA A 59 4.60 -12.06 6.81
N TYR A 60 3.97 -13.19 6.46
CA TYR A 60 2.64 -13.54 6.94
C TYR A 60 2.62 -14.22 8.31
N GLN A 61 3.65 -15.03 8.63
CA GLN A 61 3.63 -15.87 9.84
C GLN A 61 4.46 -15.33 11.00
N TYR A 62 5.36 -14.37 10.74
CA TYR A 62 6.26 -13.85 11.75
C TYR A 62 5.98 -12.37 11.99
N VAL A 63 6.12 -11.95 13.25
CA VAL A 63 6.10 -10.53 13.59
C VAL A 63 7.35 -9.89 13.01
N VAL A 64 7.15 -8.99 12.07
CA VAL A 64 8.15 -8.16 11.41
C VAL A 64 7.62 -6.74 11.32
N ASP A 65 8.50 -5.76 11.17
CA ASP A 65 8.09 -4.39 10.88
C ASP A 65 7.46 -4.29 9.47
N LYS A 66 6.72 -3.20 9.24
CA LYS A 66 5.95 -2.99 8.01
C LYS A 66 6.84 -2.92 6.76
N GLU A 67 8.04 -2.33 6.85
CA GLU A 67 8.98 -2.27 5.72
C GLU A 67 9.46 -3.67 5.33
N THR A 68 9.82 -4.48 6.32
CA THR A 68 10.21 -5.89 6.12
C THR A 68 9.06 -6.72 5.54
N ALA A 69 7.83 -6.53 6.02
CA ALA A 69 6.65 -7.19 5.45
C ALA A 69 6.45 -6.80 3.97
N ILE A 70 6.45 -5.50 3.65
CA ILE A 70 6.35 -4.97 2.29
C ILE A 70 7.44 -5.56 1.39
N TYR A 71 8.68 -5.63 1.87
CA TYR A 71 9.80 -6.23 1.13
C TYR A 71 9.51 -7.68 0.76
N HIS A 72 9.14 -8.50 1.75
CA HIS A 72 8.89 -9.93 1.55
C HIS A 72 7.66 -10.18 0.68
N TYR A 73 6.55 -9.47 0.91
CA TYR A 73 5.38 -9.55 0.04
C TYR A 73 5.71 -9.14 -1.40
N SER A 74 6.41 -8.03 -1.60
CA SER A 74 6.79 -7.55 -2.94
C SER A 74 7.66 -8.57 -3.67
N LYS A 75 8.63 -9.20 -2.99
CA LYS A 75 9.48 -10.24 -3.58
C LYS A 75 8.67 -11.47 -3.97
N ALA A 76 7.81 -11.97 -3.09
CA ALA A 76 6.94 -13.11 -3.39
C ALA A 76 5.97 -12.79 -4.56
N ALA A 77 5.38 -11.59 -4.57
CA ALA A 77 4.49 -11.13 -5.64
C ALA A 77 5.20 -11.10 -6.98
N LYS A 78 6.40 -10.49 -7.05
CA LYS A 78 7.23 -10.47 -8.26
C LYS A 78 7.58 -11.88 -8.74
N LEU A 79 7.69 -12.87 -7.86
CA LEU A 79 7.91 -14.28 -8.21
C LEU A 79 6.62 -15.04 -8.57
N GLY A 80 5.49 -14.36 -8.74
CA GLY A 80 4.23 -14.95 -9.23
C GLY A 80 3.27 -15.42 -8.13
N HIS A 81 3.47 -15.05 -6.86
CA HIS A 81 2.61 -15.50 -5.75
C HIS A 81 1.39 -14.58 -5.55
N SER A 82 0.20 -15.04 -5.97
CA SER A 82 -1.03 -14.22 -6.00
C SER A 82 -1.43 -13.61 -4.65
N LYS A 83 -1.37 -14.37 -3.55
CA LYS A 83 -1.69 -13.80 -2.22
C LYS A 83 -0.71 -12.72 -1.80
N ALA A 84 0.56 -12.84 -2.18
CA ALA A 84 1.56 -11.85 -1.82
C ALA A 84 1.39 -10.58 -2.65
N LEU A 85 0.94 -10.71 -3.90
CA LEU A 85 0.52 -9.58 -4.71
C LEU A 85 -0.62 -8.82 -4.02
N PHE A 86 -1.66 -9.53 -3.58
CA PHE A 86 -2.76 -8.91 -2.83
C PHE A 86 -2.24 -8.10 -1.62
N TYR A 87 -1.45 -8.70 -0.71
CA TYR A 87 -0.88 -7.97 0.42
C TYR A 87 0.02 -6.81 0.01
N THR A 88 0.78 -6.95 -1.07
CA THR A 88 1.62 -5.84 -1.56
C THR A 88 0.79 -4.64 -2.00
N LEU A 89 -0.34 -4.87 -2.70
CA LEU A 89 -1.23 -3.79 -3.14
C LEU A 89 -1.95 -3.13 -1.95
N GLU A 90 -2.33 -3.90 -0.94
CA GLU A 90 -2.94 -3.36 0.28
C GLU A 90 -1.93 -2.49 1.06
N GLU A 91 -0.73 -3.01 1.34
CA GLU A 91 0.29 -2.34 2.17
C GLU A 91 0.90 -1.10 1.50
N LEU A 92 1.04 -1.10 0.17
CA LEU A 92 1.61 0.03 -0.57
C LEU A 92 0.56 1.03 -1.05
N PHE A 93 -0.73 0.67 -1.08
CA PHE A 93 -1.75 1.59 -1.57
C PHE A 93 -3.08 1.46 -0.82
N PHE A 94 -3.89 0.42 -1.06
CA PHE A 94 -5.31 0.44 -0.67
C PHE A 94 -5.58 0.54 0.84
N ARG A 95 -4.61 0.15 1.67
CA ARG A 95 -4.63 0.23 3.13
C ARG A 95 -3.32 0.75 3.71
N ALA A 96 -2.55 1.50 2.91
CA ALA A 96 -1.24 1.96 3.32
C ALA A 96 -1.31 2.88 4.55
N ASN A 97 -2.24 3.84 4.52
CA ASN A 97 -2.48 4.89 5.53
C ASN A 97 -1.18 5.40 6.19
N ASP A 98 -0.23 5.83 5.36
CA ASP A 98 1.14 6.10 5.77
C ASP A 98 1.79 7.07 4.78
N LEU A 99 2.22 8.23 5.28
CA LEU A 99 2.83 9.26 4.45
C LEU A 99 4.13 8.77 3.79
N LEU A 100 4.90 7.92 4.49
CA LEU A 100 6.22 7.46 4.06
C LEU A 100 6.12 6.19 3.21
N LEU A 101 5.35 5.20 3.64
CA LEU A 101 5.35 3.87 3.03
C LEU A 101 4.32 3.67 1.90
N SER A 102 3.28 4.50 1.81
CA SER A 102 2.36 4.46 0.67
C SER A 102 3.10 4.82 -0.62
N ASP A 103 3.12 3.90 -1.58
CA ASP A 103 3.84 4.02 -2.84
C ASP A 103 3.08 3.32 -3.98
N PRO A 104 2.08 4.01 -4.58
CA PRO A 104 1.29 3.45 -5.67
C PRO A 104 2.14 3.17 -6.93
N LYS A 105 3.26 3.88 -7.14
CA LYS A 105 4.17 3.62 -8.28
C LYS A 105 4.84 2.27 -8.13
N LYS A 106 5.39 1.99 -6.95
CA LYS A 106 5.99 0.69 -6.62
C LYS A 106 4.95 -0.43 -6.61
N ALA A 107 3.74 -0.19 -6.10
CA ALA A 107 2.66 -1.17 -6.16
C ALA A 107 2.32 -1.55 -7.61
N LEU A 108 2.22 -0.56 -8.51
CA LEU A 108 1.96 -0.78 -9.93
C LEU A 108 3.13 -1.52 -10.62
N GLU A 109 4.37 -1.18 -10.28
CA GLU A 109 5.57 -1.90 -10.76
C GLU A 109 5.53 -3.38 -10.36
N VAL A 110 5.27 -3.67 -9.08
CA VAL A 110 5.15 -5.05 -8.57
C VAL A 110 4.05 -5.81 -9.30
N TYR A 111 2.87 -5.19 -9.47
CA TYR A 111 1.76 -5.78 -10.21
C TYR A 111 2.16 -6.17 -11.65
N ASN A 112 2.81 -5.25 -12.38
CA ASN A 112 3.22 -5.51 -13.76
C ASN A 112 4.24 -6.66 -13.84
N ILE A 113 5.22 -6.70 -12.93
CA ILE A 113 6.20 -7.81 -12.88
C ILE A 113 5.52 -9.13 -12.52
N ALA A 114 4.60 -9.13 -11.55
CA ALA A 114 3.86 -10.31 -11.13
C ALA A 114 3.05 -10.89 -12.30
N LYS A 115 2.31 -10.04 -13.03
CA LYS A 115 1.52 -10.45 -14.21
C LYS A 115 2.38 -10.93 -15.37
N ASN A 116 3.56 -10.35 -15.56
CA ASN A 116 4.51 -10.83 -16.56
C ASN A 116 5.03 -12.23 -16.22
N ASN A 117 5.29 -12.51 -14.94
CA ASN A 117 5.82 -13.81 -14.50
C ASN A 117 4.73 -14.88 -14.33
N ASN A 118 3.48 -14.46 -14.12
CA ASN A 118 2.33 -15.35 -14.03
C ASN A 118 1.07 -14.60 -14.51
N SER A 119 0.72 -14.78 -15.79
CA SER A 119 -0.43 -14.13 -16.43
C SER A 119 -1.76 -14.50 -15.78
N GLU A 120 -1.83 -15.70 -15.20
CA GLU A 120 -3.03 -16.28 -14.59
C GLU A 120 -3.33 -15.72 -13.20
N ILE A 121 -2.47 -14.85 -12.64
CA ILE A 121 -2.80 -14.14 -11.41
C ILE A 121 -4.01 -13.26 -11.65
N THR A 122 -5.10 -13.56 -10.95
CA THR A 122 -6.28 -12.71 -10.87
C THR A 122 -6.67 -12.49 -9.43
N PHE A 123 -7.34 -11.37 -9.15
CA PHE A 123 -7.94 -11.12 -7.84
C PHE A 123 -9.27 -10.37 -7.99
N TYR A 124 -10.05 -10.36 -6.91
CA TYR A 124 -11.34 -9.69 -6.88
C TYR A 124 -11.18 -8.22 -7.29
N ASP A 125 -12.01 -7.78 -8.23
CA ASP A 125 -12.07 -6.40 -8.69
C ASP A 125 -10.73 -5.84 -9.23
N GLU A 126 -9.92 -6.71 -9.84
CA GLU A 126 -8.61 -6.35 -10.41
C GLU A 126 -8.70 -5.19 -11.40
N LYS A 127 -9.65 -5.21 -12.33
CA LYS A 127 -9.79 -4.16 -13.36
C LYS A 127 -9.96 -2.77 -12.74
N ASP A 128 -10.86 -2.64 -11.77
CA ASP A 128 -11.14 -1.37 -11.10
C ASP A 128 -9.97 -0.94 -10.22
N SER A 129 -9.45 -1.87 -9.42
CA SER A 129 -8.31 -1.65 -8.53
C SER A 129 -7.08 -1.17 -9.31
N ILE A 130 -6.77 -1.79 -10.44
CA ILE A 130 -5.64 -1.40 -11.28
C ILE A 130 -5.90 -0.08 -12.02
N ARG A 131 -7.15 0.26 -12.36
CA ARG A 131 -7.49 1.60 -12.88
C ARG A 131 -7.16 2.68 -11.85
N ILE A 132 -7.65 2.53 -10.62
CA ILE A 132 -7.39 3.48 -9.52
C ILE A 132 -5.90 3.55 -9.17
N LEU A 133 -5.22 2.40 -9.13
CA LEU A 133 -3.78 2.36 -8.88
C LEU A 133 -2.98 3.10 -9.94
N LYS A 134 -3.36 3.00 -11.22
CA LYS A 134 -2.74 3.77 -12.31
C LYS A 134 -2.95 5.27 -12.14
N MET A 135 -4.17 5.71 -11.80
CA MET A 135 -4.46 7.10 -11.49
C MET A 135 -3.54 7.62 -10.37
N ALA A 136 -3.45 6.89 -9.26
CA ALA A 136 -2.59 7.25 -8.13
C ALA A 136 -1.09 7.25 -8.49
N ALA A 137 -0.64 6.31 -9.33
CA ALA A 137 0.74 6.21 -9.77
C ALA A 137 1.15 7.33 -10.74
N GLU A 138 0.21 7.99 -11.42
CA GLU A 138 0.51 9.16 -12.26
C GLU A 138 0.83 10.41 -11.47
N VAL A 139 0.34 10.50 -10.23
CA VAL A 139 0.50 11.70 -9.39
C VAL A 139 1.99 11.93 -9.06
N PRO A 140 2.48 13.18 -9.08
CA PRO A 140 3.84 13.53 -8.71
C PRO A 140 4.21 13.04 -7.30
N LEU A 141 5.51 12.81 -7.11
CA LEU A 141 6.03 12.28 -5.85
C LEU A 141 5.74 13.26 -4.71
N PHE A 142 5.09 12.75 -3.67
CA PHE A 142 4.87 13.50 -2.44
C PHE A 142 6.13 13.47 -1.55
N ARG A 143 6.68 14.64 -1.22
CA ARG A 143 7.87 14.78 -0.36
C ARG A 143 7.48 14.67 1.13
N ALA A 144 7.15 13.45 1.54
CA ALA A 144 6.56 13.16 2.85
C ALA A 144 7.42 13.61 4.05
N GLU A 145 8.72 13.31 4.04
CA GLU A 145 9.63 13.68 5.14
C GLU A 145 9.68 15.20 5.35
N GLU A 146 9.80 15.95 4.25
CA GLU A 146 9.82 17.41 4.29
C GLU A 146 8.48 17.97 4.76
N PHE A 147 7.38 17.39 4.29
CA PHE A 147 6.03 17.79 4.69
C PHE A 147 5.79 17.58 6.18
N ILE A 148 6.15 16.40 6.70
CA ILE A 148 6.06 16.05 8.13
C ILE A 148 6.85 17.06 8.97
N LYS A 149 8.09 17.35 8.57
CA LYS A 149 8.97 18.29 9.28
C LYS A 149 8.46 19.72 9.22
N GLN A 150 8.04 20.18 8.04
CA GLN A 150 7.57 21.55 7.82
C GLN A 150 6.36 21.88 8.69
N TYR A 151 5.42 20.94 8.79
CA TYR A 151 4.17 21.12 9.55
C TYR A 151 4.22 20.51 10.96
N GLN A 152 5.38 19.97 11.37
CA GLN A 152 5.62 19.40 12.69
C GLN A 152 4.58 18.34 13.09
N LEU A 153 4.16 17.50 12.14
CA LEU A 153 3.05 16.56 12.32
C LEU A 153 3.32 15.56 13.46
N GLU A 154 4.59 15.24 13.76
CA GLU A 154 4.96 14.35 14.86
C GLU A 154 4.63 14.89 16.26
N LYS A 155 4.33 16.19 16.38
CA LYS A 155 3.89 16.80 17.64
C LYS A 155 2.39 16.65 17.88
N ASP A 156 1.64 16.26 16.86
CA ASP A 156 0.21 16.01 16.94
C ASP A 156 -0.02 14.59 17.45
N GLU A 157 -0.74 14.46 18.56
CA GLU A 157 -1.01 13.17 19.19
C GLU A 157 -1.83 12.24 18.28
N ASP A 158 -2.64 12.81 17.37
CA ASP A 158 -3.46 12.04 16.45
C ASP A 158 -2.66 11.48 15.26
N PHE A 159 -1.45 12.00 14.99
CA PHE A 159 -0.64 11.65 13.81
C PHE A 159 -0.42 10.15 13.62
N LYS A 160 -0.31 9.40 14.72
CA LYS A 160 -0.11 7.94 14.72
C LYS A 160 -1.33 7.15 15.17
N ASN A 161 -2.35 7.82 15.71
CA ASN A 161 -3.44 7.18 16.45
C ASN A 161 -4.79 7.28 15.74
N ASP A 162 -4.93 8.21 14.78
CA ASP A 162 -6.16 8.40 14.04
C ASP A 162 -6.08 7.80 12.63
N GLY A 163 -6.94 6.82 12.36
CA GLY A 163 -7.04 6.15 11.07
C GLY A 163 -7.39 7.08 9.89
N TYR A 164 -7.98 8.24 10.16
CA TYR A 164 -8.32 9.26 9.16
C TYR A 164 -7.41 10.49 9.23
N TYR A 165 -6.32 10.47 10.00
CA TYR A 165 -5.47 11.66 10.20
C TYR A 165 -5.02 12.29 8.88
N ILE A 166 -4.48 11.49 7.96
CA ILE A 166 -3.96 11.99 6.68
C ILE A 166 -5.10 12.53 5.80
N TRP A 167 -6.29 11.95 5.86
CA TRP A 167 -7.47 12.48 5.16
C TRP A 167 -8.00 13.77 5.79
N LYS A 168 -7.88 13.95 7.11
CA LYS A 168 -8.12 15.24 7.76
C LYS A 168 -7.12 16.31 7.28
N LEU A 169 -5.87 15.93 7.01
CA LEU A 169 -4.93 16.85 6.36
C LEU A 169 -5.39 17.19 4.94
N ALA A 170 -5.87 16.21 4.16
CA ALA A 170 -6.39 16.46 2.81
C ALA A 170 -7.59 17.41 2.82
N GLU A 171 -8.50 17.25 3.77
CA GLU A 171 -9.66 18.12 3.98
C GLU A 171 -9.22 19.55 4.32
N LYS A 172 -8.34 19.72 5.32
CA LYS A 172 -7.80 21.03 5.69
C LYS A 172 -6.99 21.68 4.56
N ALA A 173 -6.29 20.88 3.76
CA ALA A 173 -5.62 21.33 2.55
C ALA A 173 -6.63 21.91 1.56
N SER A 174 -7.71 21.18 1.29
CA SER A 174 -8.72 21.59 0.32
C SER A 174 -9.47 22.87 0.70
N ARG A 175 -9.55 23.17 2.01
CA ARG A 175 -10.14 24.41 2.57
C ARG A 175 -9.15 25.57 2.68
N GLY A 176 -7.87 25.34 2.39
CA GLY A 176 -6.83 26.37 2.48
C GLY A 176 -6.46 26.78 3.91
N GLU A 177 -6.74 25.94 4.91
CA GLU A 177 -6.65 26.32 6.33
C GLU A 177 -5.21 26.33 6.86
N ILE A 178 -4.42 25.30 6.52
CA ILE A 178 -3.15 25.02 7.22
C ILE A 178 -1.92 25.02 6.32
N PHE A 179 -2.10 24.88 5.00
CA PHE A 179 -0.99 24.72 4.06
C PHE A 179 -0.85 25.92 3.13
N LYS A 180 0.37 26.46 3.06
CA LYS A 180 0.70 27.50 2.09
C LYS A 180 0.54 26.95 0.68
N ASN A 181 -0.13 27.68 -0.20
CA ASN A 181 -0.31 27.35 -1.62
C ASN A 181 -0.95 25.98 -1.85
N SER A 182 -1.96 25.64 -1.04
CA SER A 182 -2.74 24.42 -1.27
C SER A 182 -3.32 24.40 -2.69
N ASN A 183 -3.28 23.22 -3.31
CA ASN A 183 -3.70 23.00 -4.69
C ASN A 183 -4.24 21.57 -4.84
N PRO A 184 -4.91 21.25 -5.96
CA PRO A 184 -5.48 19.92 -6.15
C PRO A 184 -4.47 18.77 -6.09
N GLU A 185 -3.21 19.02 -6.46
CA GLU A 185 -2.15 17.99 -6.38
C GLU A 185 -1.87 17.59 -4.93
N LEU A 186 -1.70 18.57 -4.04
CA LEU A 186 -1.44 18.31 -2.62
C LEU A 186 -2.61 17.53 -1.99
N VAL A 187 -3.85 17.92 -2.28
CA VAL A 187 -5.03 17.23 -1.76
C VAL A 187 -5.06 15.78 -2.26
N LEU A 188 -4.88 15.56 -3.56
CA LEU A 188 -4.84 14.21 -4.15
C LEU A 188 -3.71 13.36 -3.57
N GLN A 189 -2.52 13.94 -3.39
CA GLN A 189 -1.39 13.26 -2.75
C GLN A 189 -1.76 12.79 -1.33
N LEU A 190 -2.38 13.66 -0.53
CA LEU A 190 -2.82 13.28 0.83
C LEU A 190 -3.93 12.23 0.81
N ILE A 191 -4.90 12.31 -0.11
CA ILE A 191 -5.93 11.26 -0.30
C ILE A 191 -5.27 9.89 -0.56
N ILE A 192 -4.31 9.84 -1.48
CA ILE A 192 -3.57 8.62 -1.84
C ILE A 192 -2.75 8.08 -0.66
N LYS A 193 -2.09 8.97 0.09
CA LYS A 193 -1.25 8.57 1.24
C LYS A 193 -2.08 8.09 2.43
N GLY A 194 -3.25 8.67 2.65
CA GLY A 194 -4.19 8.33 3.72
C GLY A 194 -5.10 7.15 3.43
N ALA A 195 -4.78 6.34 2.43
CA ALA A 195 -5.62 5.25 2.00
C ALA A 195 -5.76 4.16 3.08
N PHE A 196 -6.96 4.03 3.64
CA PHE A 196 -7.24 3.12 4.76
C PHE A 196 -8.30 2.06 4.44
N VAL A 197 -9.39 2.46 3.77
CA VAL A 197 -10.49 1.58 3.37
C VAL A 197 -10.56 1.54 1.84
N PRO A 198 -10.38 0.37 1.20
CA PRO A 198 -10.24 0.28 -0.25
C PRO A 198 -11.40 0.91 -1.04
N ALA A 199 -12.65 0.72 -0.60
CA ALA A 199 -13.81 1.30 -1.29
C ALA A 199 -13.81 2.84 -1.22
N GLU A 200 -13.52 3.41 -0.05
CA GLU A 200 -13.47 4.86 0.16
C GLU A 200 -12.36 5.49 -0.69
N VAL A 201 -11.19 4.86 -0.70
CA VAL A 201 -10.01 5.31 -1.47
C VAL A 201 -10.27 5.27 -2.97
N LYS A 202 -10.93 4.22 -3.46
CA LYS A 202 -11.29 4.10 -4.88
C LYS A 202 -12.17 5.26 -5.33
N SER A 203 -13.19 5.59 -4.56
CA SER A 203 -14.07 6.73 -4.84
C SER A 203 -13.31 8.05 -4.74
N ALA A 204 -12.61 8.29 -3.63
CA ALA A 204 -11.90 9.55 -3.38
C ALA A 204 -10.79 9.83 -4.41
N VAL A 205 -9.98 8.83 -4.76
CA VAL A 205 -8.94 8.98 -5.79
C VAL A 205 -9.58 9.22 -7.16
N SER A 206 -10.65 8.49 -7.51
CA SER A 206 -11.33 8.67 -8.80
C SER A 206 -11.85 10.11 -8.96
N ASP A 207 -12.58 10.61 -7.98
CA ASP A 207 -13.22 11.93 -8.05
C ASP A 207 -12.19 13.06 -8.05
N TYR A 208 -11.17 12.95 -7.18
CA TYR A 208 -10.18 14.02 -7.04
C TYR A 208 -9.09 13.98 -8.13
N TYR A 209 -8.82 12.81 -8.72
CA TYR A 209 -7.94 12.69 -9.88
C TYR A 209 -8.45 13.53 -11.06
N ASP A 210 -9.75 13.55 -11.32
CA ASP A 210 -10.33 14.34 -12.41
C ASP A 210 -10.21 15.86 -12.17
N ILE A 211 -10.21 16.30 -10.91
CA ILE A 211 -9.98 17.71 -10.55
C ILE A 211 -8.52 18.07 -10.86
N TRP A 212 -7.58 17.28 -10.34
CA TRP A 212 -6.14 17.51 -10.55
C TRP A 212 -5.74 17.40 -12.03
N LYS A 213 -6.14 16.32 -12.71
CA LYS A 213 -5.72 16.01 -14.08
C LYS A 213 -6.17 17.07 -15.09
N ASN A 214 -7.34 17.66 -14.87
CA ASN A 214 -7.92 18.69 -15.74
C ASN A 214 -7.61 20.11 -15.25
N ASN A 215 -6.69 20.27 -14.28
CA ASN A 215 -6.28 21.57 -13.73
C ASN A 215 -7.47 22.44 -13.30
N LYS A 216 -8.47 21.82 -12.68
CA LYS A 216 -9.64 22.52 -12.16
C LYS A 216 -9.25 23.34 -10.93
N GLU A 217 -10.10 24.30 -10.58
CA GLU A 217 -9.97 25.03 -9.32
C GLU A 217 -10.00 24.09 -8.12
N LEU A 218 -9.41 24.52 -7.01
CA LEU A 218 -9.39 23.77 -5.77
C LEU A 218 -10.83 23.53 -5.28
N VAL A 219 -11.21 22.26 -5.21
CA VAL A 219 -12.52 21.84 -4.68
C VAL A 219 -12.31 21.26 -3.29
N GLU A 220 -13.24 21.56 -2.38
CA GLU A 220 -13.27 20.99 -1.05
C GLU A 220 -13.34 19.46 -1.10
N PHE A 221 -12.47 18.82 -0.32
CA PHE A 221 -12.49 17.40 -0.04
C PHE A 221 -13.12 17.19 1.33
N ASP A 222 -14.40 16.81 1.35
CA ASP A 222 -15.09 16.40 2.56
C ASP A 222 -15.00 14.87 2.70
N ILE A 223 -14.36 14.44 3.79
CA ILE A 223 -14.19 13.02 4.14
C ILE A 223 -15.54 12.31 4.20
N CYS A 224 -16.57 12.98 4.72
CA CYS A 224 -17.88 12.39 4.96
C CYS A 224 -18.65 12.03 3.70
N ASN A 225 -18.22 12.51 2.54
CA ASN A 225 -18.74 12.07 1.24
C ASN A 225 -18.23 10.68 0.82
N TYR A 226 -17.14 10.18 1.43
CA TYR A 226 -16.47 8.96 1.00
C TYR A 226 -16.52 7.82 2.01
N VAL A 227 -16.75 8.12 3.29
CA VAL A 227 -16.71 7.09 4.35
C VAL A 227 -17.83 6.07 4.20
N THR A 228 -17.45 4.80 4.35
CA THR A 228 -18.37 3.64 4.33
C THR A 228 -18.09 2.68 5.48
N SER A 229 -16.94 2.80 6.13
CA SER A 229 -16.61 2.02 7.32
C SER A 229 -17.35 2.51 8.56
N THR A 230 -17.60 1.61 9.52
CA THR A 230 -18.21 1.98 10.81
C THR A 230 -17.40 3.06 11.52
N TYR A 231 -16.07 2.97 11.50
CA TYR A 231 -15.19 3.96 12.11
C TYR A 231 -15.35 5.35 11.46
N GLY A 232 -15.35 5.41 10.12
CA GLY A 232 -15.57 6.66 9.38
C GLY A 232 -16.98 7.23 9.54
N MET A 233 -18.00 6.38 9.54
CA MET A 233 -19.38 6.79 9.80
C MET A 233 -19.54 7.38 11.22
N SER A 234 -18.90 6.78 12.23
CA SER A 234 -18.88 7.33 13.59
C SER A 234 -18.16 8.68 13.67
N LEU A 235 -17.05 8.86 12.96
CA LEU A 235 -16.37 10.17 12.84
C LEU A 235 -17.32 11.23 12.27
N CYS A 236 -18.04 10.92 11.20
CA CYS A 236 -18.94 11.86 10.54
C CYS A 236 -20.21 12.14 11.34
N ALA A 237 -20.79 11.14 12.00
CA ALA A 237 -21.92 11.34 12.91
C ALA A 237 -21.56 12.30 14.05
N LYS A 238 -20.36 12.14 14.64
CA LYS A 238 -19.87 13.05 15.69
C LYS A 238 -19.72 14.49 15.18
N ARG A 239 -19.15 14.69 13.99
CA ARG A 239 -19.02 16.01 13.37
C ARG A 239 -20.39 16.67 13.12
N GLN A 240 -21.37 15.88 12.70
CA GLN A 240 -22.73 16.38 12.50
C GLN A 240 -23.37 16.83 13.82
N GLU A 241 -23.26 16.01 14.88
CA GLU A 241 -23.75 16.36 16.21
C GLU A 241 -23.10 17.64 16.74
N GLU A 242 -21.78 17.78 16.59
CA GLU A 242 -21.05 19.00 16.99
C GLU A 242 -21.54 20.23 16.20
N ALA A 243 -21.76 20.10 14.88
CA ALA A 243 -22.26 21.20 14.06
C ALA A 243 -23.69 21.62 14.44
N GLU A 244 -24.57 20.65 14.73
CA GLU A 244 -25.93 20.89 15.20
C GLU A 244 -25.94 21.59 16.56
N ASN A 245 -25.13 21.10 17.51
CA ASN A 245 -25.00 21.72 18.84
C ASN A 245 -24.47 23.17 18.74
N ASN A 246 -23.43 23.41 17.94
CA ASN A 246 -22.88 24.76 17.73
C ASN A 246 -23.92 25.71 17.12
N LYS A 247 -24.77 25.20 16.21
CA LYS A 247 -25.86 25.98 15.62
C LYS A 247 -26.90 26.37 16.69
N ILE A 248 -27.31 25.42 17.52
CA ILE A 248 -28.25 25.65 18.62
C ILE A 248 -27.70 26.68 19.61
N GLU A 249 -26.43 26.54 20.02
CA GLU A 249 -25.77 27.49 20.93
C GLU A 249 -25.73 28.91 20.34
N LYS A 250 -25.41 29.04 19.05
CA LYS A 250 -25.41 30.33 18.36
C LYS A 250 -26.81 30.95 18.31
N GLU A 251 -27.83 30.18 18.01
CA GLU A 251 -29.23 30.65 18.00
C GLU A 251 -29.68 31.10 19.39
N LEU A 252 -29.35 30.34 20.44
CA LEU A 252 -29.64 30.70 21.83
C LEU A 252 -28.91 32.00 22.25
N SER A 253 -27.66 32.19 21.82
CA SER A 253 -26.88 33.40 22.13
C SER A 253 -27.43 34.67 21.49
N LEU A 254 -28.24 34.55 20.44
CA LEU A 254 -28.91 35.69 19.79
C LEU A 254 -30.25 36.05 20.44
N LEU A 255 -30.76 35.20 21.33
CA LEU A 255 -32.04 35.37 22.04
C LEU A 255 -31.87 35.90 23.48
N LEU A 256 -30.64 35.94 24.00
CA LEU A 256 -30.26 36.43 25.33
C LEU A 256 -29.55 37.79 25.23
#